data_AF-A0A3M1L1H4-F1
#
_entry.id   AF-A0A3M1L1H4-F1
#
_cell.length_a   1.000
_cell.length_b   1.000
_cell.length_c   1.000
_cell.angle_alpha   90.00
_cell.angle_beta   90.00
_cell.angle_gamma   90.00
#
_symmetry.space_group_name_H-M   'P 1'
#
loop_
_entity.id
_entity.type
_entity.pdbx_description
1 polymer ?
#
loop_
_entity_poly.entity_id
_entity_poly.type
_entity_poly.pdbx_seq_one_letter_code
_entity_poly.pdbx_strand_id
1 'polypeptide(L)'
;MLQRNDNPSRFGRAPIAALVLGALLVPQAAGAQGLTRRDIRCKYLVTRAILRNAAQVMKVRADCAEQQAIGTITRSVNCLEDPTSLGGAGTGTPNIDARLKKVADKALRRSLRIAGKCDTPTRKPELLGLDTLCSPPEPANWMAVMTCAADLGRSAANELSAYTYRLDPNVGTLSADELECRSAIAKKLRRAFVGRVRTRMDCFERNDKGSAYNCLATVAYPGKVEPTGFSRIDKKLLQQLVTLR
;
A
#
# COMPACT_ATOMS: atom_id res chain seq x y z
N MET A 1 -0.27 18.17 -48.53
CA MET A 1 0.50 18.67 -47.36
C MET A 1 -0.31 18.41 -46.10
N LEU A 2 -0.06 17.29 -45.43
CA LEU A 2 -0.66 16.96 -44.13
C LEU A 2 0.49 16.87 -43.14
N GLN A 3 0.61 17.87 -42.26
CA GLN A 3 1.57 17.86 -41.17
C GLN A 3 1.12 16.84 -40.12
N ARG A 4 1.91 15.77 -39.98
CA ARG A 4 1.91 14.87 -38.84
C ARG A 4 2.45 15.65 -37.63
N ASN A 5 1.59 15.95 -36.67
CA ASN A 5 2.03 16.31 -35.33
C ASN A 5 2.30 15.02 -34.55
N ASP A 6 3.54 14.56 -34.65
CA ASP A 6 4.14 13.73 -33.62
C ASP A 6 4.37 14.60 -32.39
N ASN A 7 3.79 14.24 -31.24
CA ASN A 7 4.33 14.71 -29.97
C ASN A 7 4.39 13.56 -28.94
N PRO A 8 5.52 13.43 -28.23
CA PRO A 8 5.95 12.24 -27.52
C PRO A 8 5.48 12.26 -26.07
N SER A 9 5.54 11.09 -25.41
CA SER A 9 5.63 10.86 -23.95
C SER A 9 4.65 9.77 -23.46
N ARG A 10 4.89 8.52 -23.88
CA ARG A 10 4.23 7.34 -23.30
C ARG A 10 5.19 6.24 -22.89
N PHE A 11 6.39 6.56 -22.41
CA PHE A 11 7.22 5.55 -21.74
C PHE A 11 8.00 6.21 -20.61
N GLY A 12 7.81 5.70 -19.38
CA GLY A 12 8.64 6.08 -18.23
C GLY A 12 7.94 6.37 -16.90
N ARG A 13 6.69 5.98 -16.68
CA ARG A 13 6.21 5.83 -15.29
C ARG A 13 6.46 4.38 -14.89
N ALA A 14 7.58 4.14 -14.21
CA ALA A 14 7.73 2.91 -13.42
C ALA A 14 6.48 2.79 -12.54
N PRO A 15 5.82 1.63 -12.46
CA PRO A 15 4.58 1.49 -11.69
C PRO A 15 4.87 1.89 -10.26
N ILE A 16 4.11 2.86 -9.75
CA ILE A 16 4.25 3.37 -8.38
C ILE A 16 4.08 2.23 -7.37
N ALA A 17 3.37 1.13 -7.70
CA ALA A 17 3.33 -0.08 -6.88
C ALA A 17 4.70 -0.76 -6.74
N ALA A 18 5.57 -0.74 -7.76
CA ALA A 18 6.94 -1.22 -7.62
C ALA A 18 7.77 -0.29 -6.72
N LEU A 19 7.42 1.00 -6.65
CA LEU A 19 8.00 1.97 -5.71
C LEU A 19 7.37 1.92 -4.32
N VAL A 20 6.10 1.53 -4.14
CA VAL A 20 5.47 1.39 -2.81
C VAL A 20 5.80 0.03 -2.19
N LEU A 21 5.84 -1.03 -3.01
CA LEU A 21 6.50 -2.27 -2.61
C LEU A 21 7.99 -1.98 -2.39
N GLY A 22 8.68 -1.29 -3.31
CA GLY A 22 10.10 -0.91 -3.26
C GLY A 22 10.54 -0.02 -2.09
N ALA A 23 9.70 0.91 -1.66
CA ALA A 23 9.96 1.77 -0.51
C ALA A 23 9.69 1.04 0.80
N LEU A 24 8.94 -0.08 0.77
CA LEU A 24 8.94 -1.08 1.85
C LEU A 24 10.11 -2.08 1.73
N LEU A 25 10.97 -1.94 0.72
CA LEU A 25 12.18 -2.73 0.42
C LEU A 25 13.47 -1.91 0.62
N VAL A 26 13.46 -0.87 1.47
CA VAL A 26 14.64 -0.01 1.69
C VAL A 26 15.88 -0.89 1.90
N PRO A 27 16.88 -0.84 1.00
CA PRO A 27 18.15 -1.50 1.21
C PRO A 27 18.75 -0.94 2.49
N GLN A 28 19.28 -1.81 3.36
CA GLN A 28 20.05 -1.33 4.51
C GLN A 28 21.17 -0.43 3.97
N ALA A 29 21.13 0.85 4.31
CA ALA A 29 22.27 1.72 4.12
C ALA A 29 23.47 1.06 4.81
N ALA A 30 24.49 0.76 4.02
CA ALA A 30 25.72 0.15 4.47
C ALA A 30 26.36 1.04 5.54
N GLY A 31 26.38 0.55 6.79
CA GLY A 31 26.85 1.30 7.96
C GLY A 31 26.07 1.06 9.25
N ALA A 32 25.25 0.00 9.33
CA ALA A 32 24.32 -0.23 10.43
C ALA A 32 25.01 -0.33 11.80
N GLN A 33 24.95 0.77 12.56
CA GLN A 33 24.69 0.66 13.99
C GLN A 33 23.43 -0.21 14.14
N GLY A 34 23.52 -1.30 14.91
CA GLY A 34 22.41 -2.24 15.06
C GLY A 34 21.14 -1.50 15.52
N LEU A 35 20.10 -1.53 14.69
CA LEU A 35 18.80 -0.94 15.03
C LEU A 35 18.33 -1.48 16.40
N THR A 36 17.95 -0.59 17.31
CA THR A 36 17.45 -1.02 18.62
C THR A 36 16.06 -1.65 18.48
N ARG A 37 15.61 -2.40 19.49
CA ARG A 37 14.23 -2.94 19.53
C ARG A 37 13.16 -1.87 19.34
N ARG A 38 13.38 -0.66 19.85
CA ARG A 38 12.44 0.45 19.71
C ARG A 38 12.42 1.00 18.28
N ASP A 39 13.55 0.98 17.60
CA ASP A 39 13.68 1.41 16.20
C ASP A 39 12.97 0.46 15.24
N ILE A 40 13.17 -0.85 15.45
CA ILE A 40 12.46 -1.92 14.74
C ILE A 40 10.95 -1.77 14.93
N ARG A 41 10.50 -1.55 16.17
CA ARG A 41 9.09 -1.32 16.48
C ARG A 41 8.53 -0.09 15.77
N CYS A 42 9.31 0.98 15.62
CA CYS A 42 8.89 2.17 14.90
C CYS A 42 8.71 1.94 13.41
N LYS A 43 9.71 1.35 12.74
CA LYS A 43 9.57 0.90 11.34
C LYS A 43 8.33 0.04 11.15
N TYR A 44 8.11 -0.91 12.06
CA TYR A 44 6.94 -1.77 12.05
C TYR A 44 5.62 -0.99 12.13
N LEU A 45 5.50 -0.03 13.05
CA LEU A 45 4.28 0.76 13.20
C LEU A 45 3.99 1.57 11.93
N VAL A 46 5.02 2.16 11.31
CA VAL A 46 4.91 2.87 10.03
C VAL A 46 4.39 1.93 8.94
N THR A 47 5.10 0.82 8.69
CA THR A 47 4.70 -0.17 7.68
C THR A 47 3.26 -0.65 7.92
N ARG A 48 2.92 -1.04 9.15
CA ARG A 48 1.56 -1.49 9.48
C ARG A 48 0.50 -0.41 9.23
N ALA A 49 0.83 0.87 9.44
CA ALA A 49 -0.07 1.97 9.17
C ALA A 49 -0.33 2.14 7.66
N ILE A 50 0.73 2.14 6.84
CA ILE A 50 0.66 2.19 5.36
C ILE A 50 -0.29 1.11 4.85
N LEU A 51 -0.03 -0.13 5.25
CA LEU A 51 -0.75 -1.32 4.78
C LEU A 51 -2.21 -1.32 5.23
N ARG A 52 -2.46 -0.90 6.47
CA ARG A 52 -3.83 -0.81 6.99
C ARG A 52 -4.61 0.30 6.30
N ASN A 53 -3.95 1.41 5.95
CA ASN A 53 -4.58 2.46 5.15
C ASN A 53 -4.96 1.91 3.77
N ALA A 54 -4.01 1.25 3.09
CA ALA A 54 -4.26 0.65 1.79
C ALA A 54 -5.45 -0.31 1.80
N ALA A 55 -5.50 -1.24 2.76
CA ALA A 55 -6.60 -2.19 2.88
C ALA A 55 -7.96 -1.51 3.15
N GLN A 56 -7.98 -0.41 3.90
CA GLN A 56 -9.22 0.33 4.18
C GLN A 56 -9.72 1.09 2.96
N VAL A 57 -8.82 1.75 2.20
CA VAL A 57 -9.16 2.41 0.94
C VAL A 57 -9.66 1.39 -0.09
N MET A 58 -8.93 0.29 -0.29
CA MET A 58 -9.34 -0.80 -1.20
C MET A 58 -10.72 -1.37 -0.84
N LYS A 59 -11.08 -1.41 0.45
CA LYS A 59 -12.41 -1.86 0.87
C LYS A 59 -13.48 -0.91 0.37
N VAL A 60 -13.35 0.39 0.64
CA VAL A 60 -14.35 1.38 0.23
C VAL A 60 -14.49 1.42 -1.29
N ARG A 61 -13.37 1.35 -2.02
CA ARG A 61 -13.37 1.35 -3.49
C ARG A 61 -13.97 0.08 -4.09
N ALA A 62 -13.70 -1.09 -3.52
CA ALA A 62 -14.35 -2.33 -3.94
C ALA A 62 -15.87 -2.26 -3.73
N ASP A 63 -16.32 -1.77 -2.57
CA ASP A 63 -17.75 -1.62 -2.29
C ASP A 63 -18.41 -0.63 -3.28
N CYS A 64 -17.71 0.44 -3.66
CA CYS A 64 -18.17 1.38 -4.69
C CYS A 64 -18.28 0.70 -6.06
N ALA A 65 -17.22 0.02 -6.49
CA ALA A 65 -17.20 -0.65 -7.79
C ALA A 65 -18.25 -1.76 -7.88
N GLU A 66 -18.48 -2.49 -6.80
CA GLU A 66 -19.55 -3.48 -6.72
C GLU A 66 -20.93 -2.80 -6.89
N GLN A 67 -21.20 -1.72 -6.14
CA GLN A 67 -22.43 -0.94 -6.29
C GLN A 67 -22.62 -0.39 -7.70
N GLN A 68 -21.54 0.01 -8.38
CA GLN A 68 -21.59 0.49 -9.75
C GLN A 68 -21.87 -0.64 -10.73
N ALA A 69 -21.21 -1.79 -10.54
CA ALA A 69 -21.32 -2.93 -11.41
C ALA A 69 -22.68 -3.63 -11.34
N ILE A 70 -23.37 -3.57 -10.19
CA ILE A 70 -24.76 -4.03 -10.03
C ILE A 70 -25.80 -2.96 -10.45
N GLY A 71 -25.35 -1.76 -10.82
CA GLY A 71 -26.23 -0.66 -11.25
C GLY A 71 -26.93 0.11 -10.13
N THR A 72 -26.51 -0.06 -8.87
CA THR A 72 -27.05 0.72 -7.73
C THR A 72 -26.56 2.17 -7.73
N ILE A 73 -25.37 2.43 -8.29
CA ILE A 73 -24.86 3.79 -8.51
C ILE A 73 -24.55 3.99 -10.00
N THR A 74 -24.61 5.24 -10.46
CA THR A 74 -24.49 5.57 -11.88
C THR A 74 -23.10 5.25 -12.44
N ARG A 75 -23.02 4.99 -13.75
CA ARG A 75 -21.73 4.74 -14.43
C ARG A 75 -20.80 5.95 -14.48
N SER A 76 -21.34 7.15 -14.26
CA SER A 76 -20.56 8.39 -14.13
C SER A 76 -19.75 8.47 -12.84
N VAL A 77 -20.05 7.63 -11.84
CA VAL A 77 -19.27 7.58 -10.60
C VAL A 77 -17.88 7.04 -10.88
N ASN A 78 -16.83 7.76 -10.48
CA ASN A 78 -15.47 7.26 -10.58
C ASN A 78 -15.04 6.71 -9.21
N CYS A 79 -15.23 5.40 -9.01
CA CYS A 79 -14.83 4.71 -7.78
C CYS A 79 -13.32 4.69 -7.51
N LEU A 80 -12.51 5.17 -8.47
CA LEU A 80 -11.07 5.31 -8.32
C LEU A 80 -10.61 6.75 -8.03
N GLU A 81 -11.53 7.71 -7.98
CA GLU A 81 -11.19 9.08 -7.58
C GLU A 81 -11.14 9.23 -6.07
N ASP A 82 -10.38 10.23 -5.65
CA ASP A 82 -10.39 10.68 -4.27
C ASP A 82 -11.43 11.78 -4.06
N PRO A 83 -12.01 11.90 -2.85
CA PRO A 83 -12.90 13.00 -2.50
C PRO A 83 -12.25 14.36 -2.78
N THR A 84 -13.05 15.35 -3.13
CA THR A 84 -12.60 16.75 -3.27
C THR A 84 -11.92 17.27 -2.01
N SER A 85 -12.37 16.85 -0.84
CA SER A 85 -11.73 17.18 0.45
C SER A 85 -10.32 16.62 0.63
N LEU A 86 -9.92 15.65 -0.19
CA LEU A 86 -8.58 15.07 -0.22
C LEU A 86 -7.78 15.52 -1.47
N GLY A 87 -8.28 16.53 -2.18
CA GLY A 87 -7.66 17.11 -3.38
C GLY A 87 -7.95 16.36 -4.68
N GLY A 88 -8.87 15.40 -4.69
CA GLY A 88 -9.29 14.69 -5.89
C GLY A 88 -10.48 15.33 -6.62
N ALA A 89 -10.92 14.73 -7.72
CA ALA A 89 -12.11 15.20 -8.47
C ALA A 89 -13.44 14.84 -7.77
N GLY A 90 -13.41 13.99 -6.74
CA GLY A 90 -14.59 13.38 -6.14
C GLY A 90 -15.01 12.12 -6.87
N THR A 91 -15.59 11.16 -6.14
CA THR A 91 -16.12 9.94 -6.75
C THR A 91 -17.43 10.19 -7.51
N GLY A 92 -18.10 11.30 -7.24
CA GLY A 92 -19.46 11.57 -7.73
C GLY A 92 -20.56 10.97 -6.85
N THR A 93 -20.20 10.36 -5.72
CA THR A 93 -21.16 9.87 -4.70
C THR A 93 -20.77 10.36 -3.31
N PRO A 94 -21.56 11.27 -2.67
CA PRO A 94 -21.23 11.84 -1.36
C PRO A 94 -21.00 10.78 -0.26
N ASN A 95 -21.72 9.66 -0.32
CA ASN A 95 -21.58 8.57 0.64
C ASN A 95 -20.23 7.85 0.52
N ILE A 96 -19.73 7.62 -0.70
CA ILE A 96 -18.42 7.02 -0.94
C ILE A 96 -17.33 8.02 -0.54
N ASP A 97 -17.50 9.30 -0.91
CA ASP A 97 -16.57 10.36 -0.55
C ASP A 97 -16.41 10.52 0.96
N ALA A 98 -17.52 10.52 1.71
CA ALA A 98 -17.51 10.59 3.16
C ALA A 98 -16.80 9.37 3.80
N ARG A 99 -16.97 8.18 3.22
CA ARG A 99 -16.30 6.96 3.70
C ARG A 99 -14.79 7.01 3.44
N LEU A 100 -14.37 7.47 2.27
CA LEU A 100 -12.95 7.66 1.93
C LEU A 100 -12.31 8.72 2.84
N LYS A 101 -12.99 9.87 3.04
CA LYS A 101 -12.56 10.89 4.01
C LYS A 101 -12.39 10.32 5.42
N LYS A 102 -13.37 9.55 5.90
CA LYS A 102 -13.29 8.88 7.21
C LYS A 102 -12.11 7.91 7.33
N VAL A 103 -11.71 7.25 6.23
CA VAL A 103 -10.50 6.42 6.18
C VAL A 103 -9.25 7.29 6.29
N ALA A 104 -9.17 8.38 5.51
CA ALA A 104 -8.06 9.32 5.57
C ALA A 104 -7.89 9.96 6.97
N ASP A 105 -8.98 10.43 7.59
CA ASP A 105 -8.95 11.00 8.95
C ASP A 105 -8.48 10.00 10.01
N LYS A 106 -8.84 8.71 9.83
CA LYS A 106 -8.37 7.62 10.70
C LYS A 106 -6.90 7.30 10.46
N ALA A 107 -6.43 7.41 9.21
CA ALA A 107 -5.03 7.25 8.86
C ALA A 107 -4.20 8.38 9.49
N LEU A 108 -4.60 9.63 9.33
CA LEU A 108 -3.92 10.80 9.90
C LEU A 108 -3.83 10.73 11.43
N ARG A 109 -4.93 10.42 12.12
CA ARG A 109 -4.92 10.20 13.58
C ARG A 109 -4.03 9.05 14.03
N ARG A 110 -3.85 8.04 13.18
CA ARG A 110 -2.91 6.94 13.46
C ARG A 110 -1.46 7.40 13.23
N SER A 111 -1.22 8.13 12.14
CA SER A 111 0.05 8.75 11.80
C SER A 111 0.57 9.63 12.92
N LEU A 112 -0.26 10.54 13.45
CA LEU A 112 0.05 11.39 14.61
C LEU A 112 0.49 10.56 15.83
N ARG A 113 -0.26 9.50 16.16
CA ARG A 113 0.07 8.65 17.32
C ARG A 113 1.34 7.82 17.13
N ILE A 114 1.68 7.46 15.88
CA ILE A 114 2.91 6.72 15.58
C ILE A 114 4.09 7.67 15.61
N ALA A 115 3.96 8.83 14.95
CA ALA A 115 4.95 9.89 14.99
C ALA A 115 5.32 10.24 16.43
N GLY A 116 4.34 10.57 17.29
CA GLY A 116 4.62 10.89 18.70
C GLY A 116 5.21 9.74 19.54
N LYS A 117 5.07 8.48 19.12
CA LYS A 117 5.75 7.34 19.79
C LYS A 117 7.16 7.12 19.28
N CYS A 118 7.42 7.49 18.04
CA CYS A 118 8.68 7.27 17.36
C CYS A 118 9.62 8.46 17.48
N ASP A 119 9.06 9.65 17.63
CA ASP A 119 9.77 10.89 17.83
C ASP A 119 10.41 10.91 19.22
N THR A 120 11.74 10.82 19.22
CA THR A 120 12.59 10.91 20.42
C THR A 120 13.88 11.60 20.02
N PRO A 121 14.60 12.26 20.95
CA PRO A 121 15.85 12.97 20.61
C PRO A 121 16.89 12.12 19.87
N THR A 122 16.86 10.80 20.07
CA THR A 122 17.80 9.85 19.47
C THR A 122 17.23 9.04 18.30
N ARG A 123 15.96 9.24 17.92
CA ARG A 123 15.31 8.50 16.82
C ARG A 123 14.73 9.44 15.78
N LYS A 124 15.40 9.51 14.64
CA LYS A 124 14.98 10.27 13.47
C LYS A 124 14.60 9.34 12.32
N PRO A 125 13.73 9.76 11.38
CA PRO A 125 13.40 8.97 10.20
C PRO A 125 14.62 8.53 9.38
N GLU A 126 15.62 9.40 9.20
CA GLU A 126 16.86 9.11 8.45
C GLU A 126 17.66 7.95 9.05
N LEU A 127 17.74 7.86 10.38
CA LEU A 127 18.45 6.78 11.08
C LEU A 127 17.76 5.42 10.88
N LEU A 128 16.50 5.47 10.48
CA LEU A 128 15.71 4.31 10.15
C LEU A 128 15.59 4.11 8.63
N GLY A 129 16.20 4.95 7.79
CA GLY A 129 15.99 4.90 6.34
C GLY A 129 14.52 5.04 5.95
N LEU A 130 13.71 5.75 6.75
CA LEU A 130 12.31 6.06 6.45
C LEU A 130 12.16 7.42 5.76
N ASP A 131 13.22 8.20 5.72
CA ASP A 131 13.34 9.49 5.05
C ASP A 131 13.11 9.37 3.54
N THR A 132 13.56 8.25 2.94
CA THR A 132 13.41 7.94 1.51
C THR A 132 12.04 7.37 1.12
N LEU A 133 11.12 7.18 2.07
CA LEU A 133 9.75 6.78 1.77
C LEU A 133 9.04 7.82 0.88
N CYS A 134 9.48 9.08 0.96
CA CYS A 134 8.83 10.23 0.37
C CYS A 134 9.76 10.92 -0.61
N SER A 135 9.17 11.57 -1.61
CA SER A 135 9.89 12.44 -2.54
C SER A 135 9.25 13.82 -2.50
N PRO A 136 9.94 14.87 -2.02
CA PRO A 136 11.33 14.86 -1.54
C PRO A 136 11.52 14.11 -0.19
N PRO A 137 12.76 13.70 0.15
CA PRO A 137 13.06 13.04 1.42
C PRO A 137 12.79 13.94 2.63
N GLU A 138 12.33 13.34 3.74
CA GLU A 138 11.93 14.04 4.97
C GLU A 138 12.74 13.53 6.19
N PRO A 139 14.04 13.87 6.31
CA PRO A 139 14.98 13.16 7.17
C PRO A 139 14.75 13.30 8.68
N ALA A 140 14.18 14.43 9.11
CA ALA A 140 13.99 14.74 10.53
C ALA A 140 12.52 14.81 10.97
N ASN A 141 11.56 14.78 10.05
CA ASN A 141 10.18 15.08 10.34
C ASN A 141 9.29 13.83 10.33
N TRP A 142 9.08 13.25 11.52
CA TRP A 142 8.19 12.09 11.70
C TRP A 142 6.77 12.35 11.23
N MET A 143 6.26 13.58 11.37
CA MET A 143 4.93 13.92 10.90
C MET A 143 4.84 13.95 9.38
N ALA A 144 5.84 14.51 8.69
CA ALA A 144 5.91 14.50 7.23
C ALA A 144 6.00 13.06 6.70
N VAL A 145 6.92 12.25 7.25
CA VAL A 145 7.08 10.84 6.88
C VAL A 145 5.79 10.05 7.10
N MET A 146 5.09 10.25 8.23
CA MET A 146 3.86 9.52 8.50
C MET A 146 2.65 10.00 7.67
N THR A 147 2.65 11.25 7.22
CA THR A 147 1.63 11.78 6.31
C THR A 147 1.83 11.17 4.92
N CYS A 148 3.05 11.24 4.40
CA CYS A 148 3.41 10.60 3.14
C CYS A 148 3.23 9.07 3.18
N ALA A 149 3.52 8.40 4.30
CA ALA A 149 3.23 6.98 4.48
C ALA A 149 1.72 6.67 4.32
N ALA A 150 0.84 7.54 4.83
CA ALA A 150 -0.59 7.40 4.60
C ALA A 150 -0.91 7.54 3.10
N ASP A 151 -0.29 8.49 2.40
CA ASP A 151 -0.45 8.68 0.95
C ASP A 151 0.07 7.51 0.13
N LEU A 152 1.23 6.92 0.48
CA LEU A 152 1.72 5.70 -0.15
C LEU A 152 0.70 4.56 -0.02
N GLY A 153 0.09 4.40 1.15
CA GLY A 153 -0.95 3.40 1.37
C GLY A 153 -2.17 3.64 0.48
N ARG A 154 -2.58 4.90 0.33
CA ARG A 154 -3.66 5.31 -0.58
C ARG A 154 -3.30 5.03 -2.04
N SER A 155 -2.12 5.46 -2.50
CA SER A 155 -1.63 5.21 -3.86
C SER A 155 -1.57 3.72 -4.19
N ALA A 156 -1.08 2.89 -3.26
CA ALA A 156 -1.05 1.43 -3.43
C ALA A 156 -2.46 0.86 -3.58
N ALA A 157 -3.41 1.35 -2.79
CA ALA A 157 -4.80 0.94 -2.91
C ALA A 157 -5.41 1.35 -4.24
N ASN A 158 -5.10 2.54 -4.73
CA ASN A 158 -5.61 3.04 -6.00
C ASN A 158 -5.15 2.15 -7.16
N GLU A 159 -3.86 1.82 -7.18
CA GLU A 159 -3.28 0.95 -8.19
C GLU A 159 -3.84 -0.49 -8.11
N LEU A 160 -3.88 -1.08 -6.92
CA LEU A 160 -4.44 -2.43 -6.73
C LEU A 160 -5.94 -2.48 -7.07
N SER A 161 -6.69 -1.43 -6.74
CA SER A 161 -8.12 -1.35 -7.07
C SER A 161 -8.32 -1.21 -8.58
N ALA A 162 -7.46 -0.48 -9.28
CA ALA A 162 -7.51 -0.33 -10.74
C ALA A 162 -7.33 -1.67 -11.47
N TYR A 163 -6.44 -2.54 -10.99
CA TYR A 163 -6.28 -3.90 -11.55
C TYR A 163 -7.50 -4.79 -11.38
N THR A 164 -8.33 -4.51 -10.36
CA THR A 164 -9.41 -5.41 -9.97
C THR A 164 -10.78 -4.92 -10.46
N TYR A 165 -10.96 -3.60 -10.55
CA TYR A 165 -12.28 -2.98 -10.71
C TYR A 165 -12.30 -1.81 -11.69
N ARG A 166 -11.46 -1.82 -12.73
CA ARG A 166 -11.66 -0.88 -13.84
C ARG A 166 -12.96 -1.23 -14.56
N LEU A 167 -14.01 -0.46 -14.26
CA LEU A 167 -15.25 -0.47 -15.01
C LEU A 167 -15.06 0.51 -16.16
N ASP A 168 -14.96 -0.04 -17.37
CA ASP A 168 -15.05 0.78 -18.57
C ASP A 168 -16.45 1.40 -18.60
N PRO A 169 -16.60 2.72 -18.76
CA PRO A 169 -17.92 3.36 -18.82
C PRO A 169 -18.82 2.78 -19.92
N ASN A 170 -18.23 2.13 -20.94
CA ASN A 170 -18.93 1.45 -22.03
C ASN A 170 -19.37 0.03 -21.67
N VAL A 171 -18.80 -0.57 -20.61
CA VAL A 171 -19.23 -1.88 -20.13
C VAL A 171 -20.49 -1.71 -19.29
N GLY A 172 -21.48 -2.55 -19.58
CA GLY A 172 -22.77 -2.57 -18.93
C GLY A 172 -22.74 -2.94 -17.44
N THR A 173 -23.91 -3.18 -16.87
CA THR A 173 -24.02 -3.96 -15.63
C THR A 173 -23.30 -5.29 -15.85
N LEU A 174 -22.39 -5.66 -14.95
CA LEU A 174 -21.65 -6.91 -15.07
C LEU A 174 -22.59 -8.09 -14.81
N SER A 175 -22.38 -9.21 -15.50
CA SER A 175 -23.08 -10.46 -15.17
C SER A 175 -22.68 -10.97 -13.78
N ALA A 176 -23.53 -11.79 -13.18
CA ALA A 176 -23.26 -12.37 -11.86
C ALA A 176 -21.91 -13.13 -11.82
N ASP A 177 -21.58 -13.87 -12.87
CA ASP A 177 -20.35 -14.65 -12.97
C ASP A 177 -19.10 -13.75 -13.03
N GLU A 178 -19.14 -12.66 -13.81
CA GLU A 178 -18.03 -11.71 -13.91
C GLU A 178 -17.83 -10.94 -12.59
N LEU A 179 -18.93 -10.57 -11.92
CA LEU A 179 -18.92 -9.99 -10.58
C LEU A 179 -18.27 -10.92 -9.56
N GLU A 180 -18.63 -12.20 -9.57
CA GLU A 180 -18.07 -13.21 -8.69
C GLU A 180 -16.57 -13.39 -8.94
N CYS A 181 -16.17 -13.48 -10.21
CA CYS A 181 -14.76 -13.64 -10.61
C CYS A 181 -13.89 -12.47 -10.11
N ARG A 182 -14.31 -11.22 -10.39
CA ARG A 182 -13.58 -10.03 -9.92
C ARG A 182 -13.54 -9.92 -8.40
N SER A 183 -14.65 -10.23 -7.74
CA SER A 183 -14.75 -10.27 -6.28
C SER A 183 -13.82 -11.31 -5.66
N ALA A 184 -13.71 -12.49 -6.27
CA ALA A 184 -12.82 -13.55 -5.83
C ALA A 184 -11.35 -13.13 -5.96
N ILE A 185 -10.96 -12.52 -7.09
CA ILE A 185 -9.62 -11.97 -7.31
C ILE A 185 -9.30 -10.86 -6.28
N ALA A 186 -10.22 -9.93 -6.07
CA ALA A 186 -10.08 -8.87 -5.07
C ALA A 186 -9.85 -9.43 -3.66
N LYS A 187 -10.65 -10.43 -3.27
CA LYS A 187 -10.55 -11.11 -1.98
C LYS A 187 -9.22 -11.85 -1.87
N LYS A 188 -8.78 -12.58 -2.91
CA LYS A 188 -7.48 -13.28 -2.95
C LYS A 188 -6.32 -12.29 -2.80
N LEU A 189 -6.27 -11.22 -3.60
CA LEU A 189 -5.23 -10.19 -3.52
C LEU A 189 -5.19 -9.53 -2.13
N ARG A 190 -6.35 -9.17 -1.57
CA ARG A 190 -6.43 -8.59 -0.23
C ARG A 190 -5.95 -9.58 0.85
N ARG A 191 -6.34 -10.85 0.77
CA ARG A 191 -5.92 -11.90 1.71
C ARG A 191 -4.41 -12.18 1.60
N ALA A 192 -3.88 -12.29 0.38
CA ALA A 192 -2.46 -12.49 0.13
C ALA A 192 -1.63 -11.31 0.66
N PHE A 193 -2.09 -10.08 0.41
CA PHE A 193 -1.47 -8.87 0.94
C PHE A 193 -1.48 -8.86 2.48
N VAL A 194 -2.65 -9.02 3.12
CA VAL A 194 -2.76 -9.08 4.59
C VAL A 194 -1.95 -10.24 5.17
N GLY A 195 -1.91 -11.38 4.47
CA GLY A 195 -1.09 -12.53 4.83
C GLY A 195 0.39 -12.18 4.83
N ARG A 196 0.91 -11.54 3.78
CA ARG A 196 2.33 -11.14 3.69
C ARG A 196 2.71 -10.21 4.83
N VAL A 197 1.82 -9.29 5.14
CA VAL A 197 1.97 -8.39 6.29
C VAL A 197 2.08 -9.19 7.58
N ARG A 198 1.13 -10.09 7.86
CA ARG A 198 1.15 -10.93 9.08
C ARG A 198 2.42 -11.75 9.19
N THR A 199 2.82 -12.41 8.11
CA THR A 199 4.05 -13.21 8.05
C THR A 199 5.28 -12.35 8.36
N ARG A 200 5.35 -11.11 7.87
CA ARG A 200 6.42 -10.17 8.25
C ARG A 200 6.31 -9.74 9.72
N MET A 201 5.10 -9.53 10.26
CA MET A 201 4.92 -9.24 11.69
C MET A 201 5.49 -10.36 12.55
N ASP A 202 5.19 -11.62 12.22
CA ASP A 202 5.73 -12.80 12.91
C ASP A 202 7.27 -12.80 12.90
N CYS A 203 7.89 -12.26 11.84
CA CYS A 203 9.35 -12.16 11.74
C CYS A 203 9.87 -11.11 12.69
N PHE A 204 9.32 -9.90 12.62
CA PHE A 204 9.75 -8.79 13.48
C PHE A 204 9.56 -9.12 14.97
N GLU A 205 8.44 -9.75 15.36
CA GLU A 205 8.21 -10.18 16.74
C GLU A 205 9.24 -11.22 17.23
N ARG A 206 9.80 -12.03 16.33
CA ARG A 206 10.85 -13.00 16.66
C ARG A 206 12.24 -12.35 16.66
N ASN A 207 12.49 -11.42 15.74
CA ASN A 207 13.69 -10.58 15.75
C ASN A 207 13.80 -9.81 17.08
N ASP A 208 12.67 -9.28 17.58
CA ASP A 208 12.57 -8.60 18.88
C ASP A 208 12.96 -9.49 20.08
N LYS A 209 12.85 -10.82 19.94
CA LYS A 209 13.27 -11.80 20.96
C LYS A 209 14.76 -12.14 20.93
N GLY A 210 15.57 -11.39 20.16
CA GLY A 210 17.02 -11.55 20.10
C GLY A 210 17.53 -12.45 18.97
N SER A 211 16.65 -12.85 18.05
CA SER A 211 17.09 -13.49 16.80
C SER A 211 17.55 -12.42 15.81
N ALA A 212 18.51 -12.73 14.93
CA ALA A 212 19.00 -11.82 13.88
C ALA A 212 18.42 -12.21 12.51
N TYR A 213 17.14 -11.92 12.29
CA TYR A 213 16.41 -12.23 11.06
C TYR A 213 16.35 -11.04 10.11
N ASN A 214 16.52 -11.30 8.81
CA ASN A 214 16.29 -10.29 7.77
C ASN A 214 14.78 -10.17 7.50
N CYS A 215 14.04 -9.51 8.40
CA CYS A 215 12.58 -9.43 8.28
C CYS A 215 12.06 -8.51 7.16
N LEU A 216 12.97 -7.79 6.51
CA LEU A 216 12.70 -7.04 5.29
C LEU A 216 12.99 -7.86 4.03
N ALA A 217 13.57 -9.06 4.16
CA ALA A 217 13.85 -9.94 3.05
C ALA A 217 12.60 -10.28 2.27
N THR A 218 12.76 -10.43 0.95
CA THR A 218 11.64 -10.49 0.03
C THR A 218 11.66 -11.65 -0.91
N VAL A 219 10.45 -12.14 -1.15
CA VAL A 219 10.14 -13.14 -2.15
C VAL A 219 9.35 -12.42 -3.24
N ALA A 220 10.05 -11.94 -4.27
CA ALA A 220 9.46 -11.37 -5.48
C ALA A 220 9.45 -12.45 -6.57
N TYR A 221 8.27 -12.66 -7.16
CA TYR A 221 8.15 -13.50 -8.36
C TYR A 221 8.50 -12.66 -9.60
N PRO A 222 9.20 -13.22 -10.61
CA PRO A 222 9.93 -14.49 -10.61
C PRO A 222 11.38 -14.31 -10.14
N GLY A 223 11.80 -15.06 -9.12
CA GLY A 223 13.22 -15.41 -8.96
C GLY A 223 14.10 -14.62 -7.98
N LYS A 224 13.58 -13.65 -7.19
CA LYS A 224 14.36 -13.08 -6.08
C LYS A 224 13.76 -13.48 -4.75
N VAL A 225 14.43 -14.41 -4.08
CA VAL A 225 14.16 -14.83 -2.70
C VAL A 225 15.35 -14.41 -1.86
N GLU A 226 15.26 -13.25 -1.22
CA GLU A 226 16.09 -13.03 -0.04
C GLU A 226 15.38 -13.72 1.12
N PRO A 227 15.98 -14.76 1.74
CA PRO A 227 15.37 -15.44 2.88
C PRO A 227 15.45 -14.55 4.13
N THR A 228 14.44 -14.64 5.00
CA THR A 228 14.46 -13.94 6.28
C THR A 228 15.43 -14.59 7.27
N GLY A 229 15.99 -15.77 6.94
CA GLY A 229 16.77 -16.61 7.84
C GLY A 229 15.89 -17.45 8.79
N PHE A 230 14.59 -17.53 8.52
CA PHE A 230 13.65 -18.31 9.32
C PHE A 230 12.69 -19.11 8.44
N SER A 231 13.00 -20.40 8.30
CA SER A 231 12.37 -21.32 7.35
C SER A 231 10.83 -21.35 7.40
N ARG A 232 10.22 -21.22 8.58
CA ARG A 232 8.75 -21.17 8.71
C ARG A 232 8.14 -19.91 8.09
N ILE A 233 8.82 -18.78 8.20
CA ILE A 233 8.37 -17.51 7.62
C ILE A 233 8.62 -17.50 6.11
N ASP A 234 9.80 -17.96 5.69
CA ASP A 234 10.13 -18.12 4.27
C ASP A 234 9.10 -19.01 3.55
N LYS A 235 8.72 -20.15 4.18
CA LYS A 235 7.66 -21.03 3.66
C LYS A 235 6.30 -20.34 3.56
N LYS A 236 5.90 -19.54 4.56
CA LYS A 236 4.64 -18.78 4.53
C LYS A 236 4.65 -17.69 3.45
N LEU A 237 5.76 -16.99 3.24
CA LEU A 237 5.91 -15.98 2.19
C LEU A 237 5.81 -16.61 0.79
N LEU A 238 6.42 -17.77 0.60
CA LEU A 238 6.32 -18.57 -0.64
C LEU A 238 4.89 -19.07 -0.88
N GLN A 239 4.22 -19.61 0.14
CA GLN A 239 2.83 -20.07 0.02
C GLN A 239 1.88 -18.95 -0.43
N GLN A 240 2.11 -17.72 0.02
CA GLN A 240 1.29 -16.57 -0.39
C GLN A 240 1.47 -16.18 -1.85
N LEU A 241 2.65 -16.42 -2.44
CA LEU A 241 2.84 -16.29 -3.90
C LEU A 241 2.10 -17.38 -4.65
N VAL A 242 2.14 -18.61 -4.14
CA VAL A 242 1.41 -19.73 -4.74
C VAL A 242 -0.10 -19.50 -4.68
N THR A 243 -0.60 -18.85 -3.61
CA THR A 243 -2.04 -18.51 -3.46
C THR A 243 -2.51 -17.44 -4.45
N LEU A 244 -1.57 -16.71 -5.07
CA LEU A 244 -1.84 -15.74 -6.14
C LEU A 244 -1.83 -16.38 -7.54
N ARG A 245 -1.47 -17.67 -7.65
CA ARG A 245 -1.73 -18.50 -8.84
C ARG A 245 -3.18 -18.97 -8.84
#